data_AF-A0A7X8S977-F1
#
_entry.id   AF-A0A7X8S977-F1
#
_cell.length_a   1.000
_cell.length_b   1.000
_cell.length_c   1.000
_cell.angle_alpha   90.00
_cell.angle_beta   90.00
_cell.angle_gamma   90.00
#
_symmetry.space_group_name_H-M   'P 1'
#
loop_
_entity.id
_entity.type
_entity.pdbx_description
1 polymer ?
#
loop_
_entity_poly.entity_id
_entity_poly.type
_entity_poly.pdbx_seq_one_letter_code
_entity_poly.pdbx_strand_id
1 'polypeptide(L)' 'MVDFEGQERQSEILALAKMMQYAGQIAGELDAPQAVFLIKAAQAALFSILETEFPMLPRVHLKGLVSDTHGNC' A
#
# COMPACT_ATOMS: atom_id res chain seq x y z
N MET A 1 -6.90 9.60 -25.90
CA MET A 1 -7.32 10.32 -24.69
C MET A 1 -6.60 9.65 -23.53
N VAL A 2 -5.77 10.37 -22.78
CA VAL A 2 -5.12 9.80 -21.59
C VAL A 2 -6.21 9.64 -20.53
N ASP A 3 -6.33 8.43 -19.97
CA ASP A 3 -7.30 8.11 -18.92
C ASP A 3 -6.79 8.68 -17.59
N PHE A 4 -7.03 9.97 -17.37
CA PHE A 4 -6.60 10.71 -16.18
C PHE A 4 -7.26 10.17 -14.90
N GLU A 5 -8.53 9.77 -14.96
CA GLU A 5 -9.22 9.16 -13.82
C GLU A 5 -8.60 7.82 -13.43
N GLY A 6 -8.25 6.99 -14.42
CA GLY A 6 -7.51 5.76 -14.19
C GLY A 6 -6.13 6.00 -13.54
N GLN A 7 -5.41 7.05 -13.95
CA GLN A 7 -4.11 7.40 -13.38
C GLN A 7 -4.17 8.00 -11.97
N GLU A 8 -5.15 8.88 -11.69
CA GLU A 8 -5.34 9.43 -10.34
C GLU A 8 -5.73 8.33 -9.36
N ARG A 9 -6.65 7.45 -9.74
CA ARG A 9 -7.06 6.31 -8.90
C ARG A 9 -5.90 5.35 -8.62
N GLN A 10 -5.05 5.06 -9.61
CA GLN A 10 -3.84 4.26 -9.40
C GLN A 10 -2.85 4.94 -8.43
N SER A 11 -2.74 6.26 -8.49
CA SER A 11 -1.88 7.05 -7.60
C SER A 11 -2.40 7.08 -6.16
N GLU A 12 -3.72 7.16 -5.97
CA GLU A 12 -4.37 7.07 -4.66
C GLU A 12 -4.20 5.67 -4.03
N ILE A 13 -4.45 4.62 -4.81
CA ILE A 13 -4.23 3.23 -4.40
C ILE A 13 -2.78 3.02 -3.96
N LEU A 14 -1.85 3.61 -4.69
CA LEU A 14 -0.43 3.56 -4.38
C LEU A 14 -0.09 4.30 -3.08
N ALA A 15 -0.64 5.50 -2.89
CA ALA A 15 -0.47 6.26 -1.65
C ALA A 15 -0.98 5.50 -0.44
N LEU A 16 -2.14 4.84 -0.57
CA LEU A 16 -2.72 4.01 0.48
C LEU A 16 -1.81 2.82 0.85
N ALA A 17 -1.30 2.09 -0.16
CA ALA A 17 -0.39 0.97 0.07
C ALA A 17 0.89 1.39 0.82
N LYS A 18 1.44 2.57 0.48
CA LYS A 18 2.62 3.15 1.16
C LYS A 18 2.32 3.56 2.59
N MET A 19 1.18 4.20 2.84
CA MET A 19 0.77 4.60 4.20
C MET A 19 0.61 3.40 5.13
N MET A 20 0.00 2.30 4.67
CA MET A 20 -0.15 1.09 5.47
C MET A 20 1.22 0.47 5.81
N GLN A 21 2.16 0.47 4.88
CA GLN A 21 3.51 -0.01 5.15
C GLN A 21 4.23 0.85 6.19
N TYR A 22 4.19 2.18 6.02
CA TYR A 22 4.77 3.11 6.98
C TYR A 22 4.20 2.91 8.38
N ALA A 23 2.86 2.81 8.49
CA ALA A 23 2.21 2.51 9.76
C ALA A 23 2.68 1.18 10.37
N GLY A 24 2.90 0.16 9.53
CA GLY A 24 3.42 -1.13 9.98
C GLY A 24 4.87 -1.08 10.47
N GLN A 25 5.70 -0.24 9.86
CA GLN A 25 7.08 0.02 10.31
C GLN A 25 7.08 0.75 11.65
N ILE A 26 6.34 1.86 11.76
CA ILE A 26 6.20 2.62 13.01
C ILE A 26 5.64 1.73 14.14
N ALA A 27 4.64 0.89 13.85
CA ALA A 27 4.12 -0.06 14.83
C ALA A 27 5.19 -1.09 15.28
N GLY A 28 6.11 -1.47 14.39
CA GLY A 28 7.25 -2.32 14.73
C GLY A 28 8.29 -1.61 15.59
N GLU A 29 8.59 -0.35 15.28
CA GLU A 29 9.49 0.50 16.07
C GLU A 29 8.95 0.78 17.49
N LEU A 30 7.63 0.87 17.62
CA LEU A 30 6.93 1.07 18.90
C LEU A 30 6.68 -0.24 19.68
N ASP A 31 7.19 -1.38 19.20
CA ASP A 31 6.95 -2.71 19.79
C ASP A 31 5.46 -3.01 20.03
N ALA A 32 4.63 -2.69 19.04
CA ALA A 32 3.19 -2.92 19.05
C ALA A 32 2.81 -4.12 18.16
N PRO A 33 3.07 -5.38 18.59
CA PRO A 33 2.97 -6.56 17.73
C PRO A 33 1.56 -6.81 17.18
N GLN A 34 0.51 -6.49 17.96
CA GLN A 34 -0.87 -6.56 17.47
C GLN A 34 -1.15 -5.55 16.35
N ALA A 35 -0.64 -4.32 16.47
CA ALA A 35 -0.80 -3.32 15.43
C ALA A 35 -0.05 -3.74 14.15
N VAL A 36 1.19 -4.24 14.28
CA VAL A 36 1.95 -4.80 13.14
C VAL A 36 1.17 -5.92 12.44
N PHE A 37 0.60 -6.85 13.22
CA PHE A 37 -0.18 -7.96 12.66
C PHE A 37 -1.42 -7.46 11.89
N LEU A 38 -2.21 -6.57 12.51
CA LEU A 38 -3.43 -6.05 11.90
C LEU A 38 -3.14 -5.24 10.63
N ILE A 39 -2.08 -4.42 10.64
CA ILE A 39 -1.68 -3.62 9.48
C ILE A 39 -1.25 -4.51 8.32
N LYS A 40 -0.46 -5.56 8.58
CA LYS A 40 -0.07 -6.54 7.55
C LYS A 40 -1.27 -7.31 6.99
N ALA A 41 -2.21 -7.70 7.86
CA ALA A 41 -3.44 -8.38 7.43
C ALA A 41 -4.29 -7.47 6.53
N ALA A 42 -4.46 -6.21 6.92
CA ALA A 42 -5.21 -5.23 6.14
C ALA A 42 -4.53 -4.92 4.80
N GLN A 43 -3.19 -4.83 4.77
CA GLN A 43 -2.44 -4.65 3.53
C GLN A 43 -2.61 -5.85 2.57
N ALA A 44 -2.60 -7.07 3.10
CA ALA A 44 -2.83 -8.28 2.30
C ALA A 44 -4.26 -8.32 1.72
N ALA A 45 -5.26 -7.95 2.52
CA ALA A 45 -6.64 -7.84 2.06
C ALA A 45 -6.81 -6.79 0.96
N LEU A 46 -6.21 -5.61 1.14
CA LEU A 46 -6.20 -4.55 0.14
C LEU A 46 -5.61 -5.06 -1.19
N PHE A 47 -4.44 -5.70 -1.16
CA PHE A 47 -3.83 -6.23 -2.38
C PHE A 47 -4.68 -7.30 -3.05
N SER A 48 -5.37 -8.16 -2.27
CA SER A 48 -6.29 -9.14 -2.84
C SER A 48 -7.45 -8.49 -3.59
N ILE A 49 -8.01 -7.40 -3.06
CA ILE A 49 -9.10 -6.65 -3.71
C ILE A 49 -8.59 -5.95 -4.98
N LEU A 50 -7.42 -5.31 -4.89
CA LEU A 50 -6.82 -4.60 -6.02
C LEU A 50 -6.45 -5.54 -7.18
N GLU A 51 -6.00 -6.75 -6.89
CA GLU A 51 -5.76 -7.77 -7.93
C GLU A 51 -7.05 -8.13 -8.68
N THR A 52 -8.20 -8.13 -8.00
CA THR A 52 -9.49 -8.43 -8.62
C THR A 52 -10.13 -7.24 -9.35
N GLU A 53 -10.04 -6.03 -8.77
CA GLU A 53 -10.71 -4.84 -9.31
C GLU A 53 -9.84 -4.08 -10.32
N PHE A 54 -8.51 -4.20 -10.21
CA PHE A 54 -7.54 -3.49 -11.04
C PHE A 54 -6.48 -4.46 -11.57
N PRO A 55 -6.82 -5.37 -12.48
CA PRO A 55 -5.88 -6.34 -13.06
C PRO A 55 -4.69 -5.67 -13.79
N MET A 56 -4.82 -4.38 -14.12
CA MET A 56 -3.77 -3.55 -14.71
C MET A 56 -2.76 -3.00 -13.69
N LEU A 57 -2.90 -3.29 -12.39
CA LEU A 57 -1.95 -2.97 -11.33
C LEU A 57 -1.16 -4.25 -10.98
N PRO A 58 0.02 -4.51 -11.59
CA PRO A 58 0.80 -5.68 -11.28
C PRO A 58 1.22 -5.67 -9.82
N ARG A 59 1.06 -6.80 -9.14
CA ARG A 59 1.55 -7.02 -7.77
C ARG A 59 3.03 -6.67 -7.60
N VAL A 60 3.83 -6.80 -8.66
CA VAL A 60 5.25 -6.42 -8.70
C VAL A 60 5.46 -4.91 -8.61
N HIS A 61 4.55 -4.09 -9.16
CA HIS A 61 4.61 -2.64 -9.00
C HIS A 61 4.19 -2.25 -7.59
N LEU A 62 3.13 -2.87 -7.05
CA LEU A 62 2.71 -2.67 -5.66
C LEU A 62 3.79 -3.09 -4.64
N LYS A 63 4.56 -4.15 -4.93
CA LYS A 63 5.68 -4.63 -4.10
C LYS A 63 7.00 -3.90 -4.35
N GLY A 64 7.26 -3.42 -5.56
CA GLY A 64 8.49 -2.69 -5.91
C GLY A 64 8.49 -1.24 -5.43
N LEU A 65 7.30 -0.66 -5.23
CA LEU A 65 7.07 0.69 -4.68
C LEU A 65 7.25 0.80 -3.15
N VAL A 66 7.64 -0.32 -2.52
CA VAL A 66 7.83 -0.55 -1.07
C VAL A 66 9.23 -0.09 -0.61
N SER A 67 10.13 0.28 -1.53
CA SER A 67 11.47 0.79 -1.19
C SER A 67 11.40 2.28 -0.85
N ASP A 68 11.80 2.59 0.39
CA ASP A 68 11.98 3.93 0.98
C ASP A 68 10.73 4.78 1.22
N THR A 69 9.98 4.42 2.25
CA THR A 69 9.09 5.33 2.98
C THR A 69 9.90 6.25 3.90
N HIS A 70 10.51 7.30 3.33
CA HIS A 70 10.95 8.44 4.15
C HIS A 70 9.70 9.28 4.44
N GLY A 71 9.14 9.09 5.64
CA GLY A 71 8.03 9.90 6.13
C GLY A 71 8.49 11.32 6.38
N ASN A 72 8.40 12.19 5.38
CA ASN A 72 8.43 13.63 5.61
C ASN A 72 6.99 14.04 5.95
N CYS A 73 6.74 14.24 7.24
CA CYS A 73 5.59 15.03 7.70
C CYS A 73 5.61 16.42 7.07
#